data_AF-A0A4R2JCH6-F1
#
_entry.id   AF-A0A4R2JCH6-F1
#
_cell.length_a   1.000
_cell.length_b   1.000
_cell.length_c   1.000
_cell.angle_alpha   90.00
_cell.angle_beta   90.00
_cell.angle_gamma   90.00
#
_symmetry.space_group_name_H-M   'P 1'
#
loop_
_entity.id
_entity.type
_entity.pdbx_description
1 polymer ?
#
loop_
_entity_poly.entity_id
_entity_poly.type
_entity_poly.pdbx_seq_one_letter_code
_entity_poly.pdbx_strand_id
1 'polypeptide(L)'
;MVDWKTDEEILGAANTLKDTFVAMLNDEVPASGYPRAEVDGLWRDKDIYMTVDPQKVYDEYNRVFKIALNVGDNYDAVGELRQSVRYLNNWTGDASVAFKKQIDAVEEFCRNVRERMLHGLLGLAATYAVAVQGRATFHALLMATDAAGHNEMDDQKKEDTKLKSALLFDMVGGIMGGSPEKLLHSTLESVVEMGKDFVDRAIEGNSAHEVMDSYRRAADALNDQFRHSIDHITKAFYDQTVDADGPADMVKPLPPKCDIRSPDFRYENFENTVHNPGPIGPSVEDERKKYVAEKSQQSEIDKRMNPGGKREI
;
A
#
# COMPACT_ATOMS: atom_id res chain seq x y z
N MET A 1 -21.22 1.60 12.65
CA MET A 1 -21.64 0.63 11.62
C MET A 1 -21.56 1.40 10.33
N VAL A 2 -20.68 0.99 9.42
CA VAL A 2 -20.26 1.84 8.32
C VAL A 2 -21.27 1.75 7.17
N ASP A 3 -21.63 2.89 6.60
CA ASP A 3 -22.74 3.06 5.64
C ASP A 3 -22.21 3.08 4.19
N TRP A 4 -21.87 1.91 3.65
CA TRP A 4 -21.58 1.74 2.22
C TRP A 4 -22.62 0.85 1.56
N LYS A 5 -22.78 1.01 0.24
CA LYS A 5 -23.70 0.19 -0.54
C LYS A 5 -23.23 -1.27 -0.59
N THR A 6 -24.10 -2.15 -0.10
CA THR A 6 -23.87 -3.59 -0.03
C THR A 6 -24.01 -4.22 -1.43
N ASP A 7 -23.45 -5.42 -1.59
CA ASP A 7 -23.58 -6.18 -2.84
C ASP A 7 -25.07 -6.46 -3.15
N GLU A 8 -25.89 -6.68 -2.13
CA GLU A 8 -27.33 -6.89 -2.25
C GLU A 8 -28.07 -5.64 -2.75
N GLU A 9 -27.74 -4.45 -2.23
CA GLU A 9 -28.34 -3.19 -2.71
C GLU A 9 -27.98 -2.92 -4.18
N ILE A 10 -26.71 -3.12 -4.55
CA ILE A 10 -26.25 -2.93 -5.93
C ILE A 10 -26.93 -3.93 -6.87
N LEU A 11 -26.99 -5.20 -6.46
CA LEU A 11 -27.66 -6.25 -7.23
C LEU A 11 -29.17 -6.00 -7.35
N GLY A 12 -29.81 -5.54 -6.27
CA GLY A 12 -31.22 -5.16 -6.26
C GLY A 12 -31.51 -4.04 -7.26
N ALA A 13 -30.75 -2.94 -7.18
CA ALA A 13 -30.91 -1.81 -8.10
C ALA A 13 -30.65 -2.20 -9.56
N ALA A 14 -29.66 -3.06 -9.83
CA ALA A 14 -29.38 -3.55 -11.18
C ALA A 14 -30.52 -4.44 -11.72
N ASN A 15 -31.13 -5.27 -10.87
CA ASN A 15 -32.29 -6.06 -11.27
C ASN A 15 -33.50 -5.19 -11.61
N THR A 16 -33.79 -4.18 -10.78
CA THR A 16 -34.86 -3.22 -11.06
C THR A 16 -34.63 -2.51 -12.38
N LEU A 17 -33.43 -1.96 -12.61
CA LEU A 17 -33.13 -1.26 -13.85
C LEU A 17 -33.25 -2.16 -15.09
N LYS A 18 -32.83 -3.42 -14.98
CA LYS A 18 -32.99 -4.43 -16.03
C LYS A 18 -34.47 -4.64 -16.37
N ASP A 19 -35.34 -4.74 -15.37
CA ASP A 19 -36.78 -4.87 -15.59
C ASP A 19 -37.36 -3.60 -16.22
N THR A 20 -36.91 -2.42 -15.82
CA THR A 20 -37.29 -1.14 -16.42
C THR A 20 -36.84 -1.01 -17.88
N PHE A 21 -35.64 -1.48 -18.24
CA PHE A 21 -35.19 -1.52 -19.63
C PHE A 21 -36.11 -2.40 -20.50
N VAL A 22 -36.49 -3.58 -19.99
CA VAL A 22 -37.42 -4.48 -20.69
C VAL A 22 -38.80 -3.83 -20.82
N ALA A 23 -39.29 -3.16 -19.78
CA ALA A 23 -40.59 -2.50 -19.79
C ALA A 23 -40.64 -1.35 -20.81
N MET A 24 -39.67 -0.43 -20.76
CA MET A 24 -39.59 0.71 -21.69
C MET A 24 -39.57 0.26 -23.15
N LEU A 25 -38.74 -0.74 -23.49
CA LEU A 25 -38.63 -1.20 -24.87
C LEU A 25 -39.92 -1.87 -25.38
N ASN A 26 -40.65 -2.57 -24.49
CA ASN A 26 -41.93 -3.16 -24.84
C ASN A 26 -43.05 -2.13 -24.97
N ASP A 27 -42.98 -1.03 -24.22
CA ASP A 27 -43.93 0.08 -24.31
C ASP A 27 -43.75 0.87 -25.61
N GLU A 28 -42.51 1.25 -25.94
CA GLU A 28 -42.18 1.99 -27.17
C GLU A 28 -42.37 1.12 -28.44
N VAL A 29 -41.97 -0.16 -28.38
CA VAL A 29 -42.05 -1.10 -29.50
C VAL A 29 -42.61 -2.44 -29.01
N PRO A 30 -43.93 -2.67 -29.10
CA PRO A 30 -44.55 -3.90 -28.63
C PRO A 30 -43.95 -5.15 -29.28
N ALA A 31 -43.59 -6.14 -28.45
CA ALA A 31 -42.93 -7.38 -28.86
C ALA A 31 -41.55 -7.21 -29.53
N SER A 32 -40.85 -6.10 -29.26
CA SER A 32 -39.45 -5.86 -29.63
C SER A 32 -38.47 -6.90 -29.10
N GLY A 33 -38.84 -7.59 -28.01
CA GLY A 33 -38.05 -8.64 -27.40
C GLY A 33 -37.23 -8.13 -26.22
N TYR A 34 -36.08 -8.76 -25.97
CA TYR A 34 -35.25 -8.49 -24.80
C TYR A 34 -34.02 -7.63 -25.17
N PRO A 35 -33.78 -6.47 -24.53
CA PRO A 35 -32.62 -5.58 -24.77
C PRO A 35 -31.33 -6.23 -24.26
N ARG A 36 -30.84 -7.21 -25.01
CA ARG A 36 -29.76 -8.09 -24.52
C ARG A 36 -28.43 -7.35 -24.35
N ALA A 37 -28.09 -6.47 -25.27
CA ALA A 37 -26.80 -5.76 -25.24
C ALA A 37 -26.70 -4.82 -24.04
N GLU A 38 -27.79 -4.12 -23.74
CA GLU A 38 -27.92 -3.14 -22.67
C GLU A 38 -27.89 -3.85 -21.31
N VAL A 39 -28.63 -4.95 -21.19
CA VAL A 39 -28.63 -5.75 -19.97
C VAL A 39 -27.29 -6.44 -19.73
N ASP A 40 -26.66 -7.02 -20.76
CA ASP A 40 -25.34 -7.64 -20.61
C ASP A 40 -24.29 -6.58 -20.21
N GLY A 41 -24.42 -5.35 -20.74
CA GLY A 41 -23.61 -4.19 -20.35
C GLY A 41 -23.80 -3.81 -18.88
N LEU A 42 -25.04 -3.72 -18.42
CA LEU A 42 -25.39 -3.46 -17.02
C LEU A 42 -24.80 -4.50 -16.06
N TRP A 43 -24.87 -5.78 -16.41
CA TRP A 43 -24.28 -6.85 -15.59
C TRP A 43 -22.78 -6.74 -15.47
N ARG A 44 -22.10 -6.48 -16.59
CA ARG A 44 -20.66 -6.24 -16.62
C ARG A 44 -20.27 -5.06 -15.74
N ASP A 45 -21.00 -3.94 -15.84
CA ASP A 45 -20.70 -2.74 -15.06
C ASP A 45 -20.90 -2.99 -13.56
N LYS A 46 -21.99 -3.67 -13.19
CA LYS A 46 -22.26 -4.07 -11.79
C LYS A 46 -21.12 -4.92 -11.22
N ASP A 47 -20.63 -5.91 -11.98
CA ASP A 47 -19.53 -6.76 -11.54
C ASP A 47 -18.24 -5.96 -11.27
N ILE A 48 -17.96 -4.89 -12.04
CA ILE A 48 -16.80 -4.02 -11.82
C ILE A 48 -16.82 -3.41 -10.41
N TYR A 49 -17.93 -2.81 -9.98
CA TYR A 49 -18.01 -2.15 -8.67
C TYR A 49 -18.11 -3.12 -7.49
N MET A 50 -18.45 -4.38 -7.75
CA MET A 50 -18.44 -5.44 -6.74
C MET A 50 -17.08 -6.14 -6.61
N THR A 51 -16.14 -5.95 -7.56
CA THR A 51 -14.82 -6.61 -7.50
C THR A 51 -14.00 -6.23 -6.27
N VAL A 52 -14.15 -5.00 -5.77
CA VAL A 52 -13.48 -4.51 -4.56
C VAL A 52 -14.50 -4.48 -3.42
N ASP A 53 -14.22 -5.26 -2.39
CA ASP A 53 -15.03 -5.37 -1.18
C ASP A 53 -14.53 -4.37 -0.11
N PRO A 54 -15.31 -3.32 0.22
CA PRO A 54 -14.92 -2.31 1.20
C PRO A 54 -14.59 -2.90 2.57
N GLN A 55 -15.29 -3.95 3.00
CA GLN A 55 -15.07 -4.57 4.31
C GLN A 55 -13.70 -5.23 4.38
N LYS A 56 -13.33 -5.98 3.33
CA LYS A 56 -12.01 -6.63 3.27
C LYS A 56 -10.87 -5.62 3.26
N VAL A 57 -11.04 -4.50 2.54
CA VAL A 57 -10.03 -3.42 2.52
C VAL A 57 -9.95 -2.74 3.89
N TYR A 58 -11.09 -2.49 4.54
CA TYR A 58 -11.13 -1.93 5.89
C TYR A 58 -10.44 -2.84 6.93
N ASP A 59 -10.70 -4.15 6.87
CA ASP A 59 -10.08 -5.12 7.76
C ASP A 59 -8.56 -5.17 7.56
N GLU A 60 -8.12 -5.16 6.31
CA GLU A 60 -6.70 -5.15 5.95
C GLU A 60 -6.00 -3.85 6.37
N TYR A 61 -6.66 -2.70 6.17
CA TYR A 61 -6.17 -1.41 6.69
C TYR A 61 -5.95 -1.48 8.20
N ASN A 62 -6.94 -1.96 8.96
CA ASN A 62 -6.81 -2.07 10.41
C ASN A 62 -5.71 -3.05 10.85
N ARG A 63 -5.51 -4.13 10.10
CA ARG A 63 -4.42 -5.08 10.33
C ARG A 63 -3.06 -4.41 10.16
N VAL A 64 -2.84 -3.73 9.03
CA VAL A 64 -1.59 -3.03 8.72
C VAL A 64 -1.38 -1.86 9.68
N PHE A 65 -2.43 -1.13 10.04
CA PHE A 65 -2.38 0.02 10.94
C PHE A 65 -1.84 -0.37 12.31
N LYS A 66 -2.35 -1.47 12.88
CA LYS A 66 -1.85 -2.01 14.16
C LYS A 66 -0.37 -2.39 14.09
N ILE A 67 0.09 -2.95 12.95
CA ILE A 67 1.49 -3.30 12.75
C ILE A 67 2.35 -2.04 12.64
N ALA A 68 1.90 -1.04 11.88
CA ALA A 68 2.61 0.23 11.71
C ALA A 68 2.81 0.97 13.04
N LEU A 69 1.78 0.96 13.92
CA LEU A 69 1.91 1.48 15.28
C LEU A 69 2.95 0.71 16.09
N ASN A 70 2.93 -0.63 16.06
CA ASN A 70 3.89 -1.45 16.80
C ASN A 70 5.34 -1.27 16.32
N VAL A 71 5.57 -1.02 15.03
CA VAL A 71 6.90 -0.75 14.48
C VAL A 71 7.35 0.68 14.80
N GLY A 72 6.44 1.65 14.69
CA GLY A 72 6.77 3.06 14.87
C GLY A 72 6.92 3.50 16.33
N ASP A 73 6.21 2.85 17.25
CA ASP A 73 6.19 3.17 18.69
C ASP A 73 6.87 2.10 19.54
N ASN A 74 7.79 1.30 18.97
CA ASN A 74 8.64 0.41 19.77
C ASN A 74 9.72 1.23 20.50
N TYR A 75 9.28 2.05 21.46
CA TYR A 75 10.11 2.88 22.32
C TYR A 75 11.14 2.06 23.08
N ASP A 76 10.85 0.80 23.38
CA ASP A 76 11.75 -0.10 24.07
C ASP A 76 12.92 -0.49 23.16
N ALA A 77 12.67 -0.99 21.95
CA ALA A 77 13.74 -1.35 21.02
C ALA A 77 14.56 -0.13 20.56
N VAL A 78 13.89 1.00 20.25
CA VAL A 78 14.59 2.26 19.91
C VAL A 78 15.34 2.80 21.13
N GLY A 79 14.77 2.66 22.33
CA GLY A 79 15.39 3.04 23.59
C GLY A 79 16.65 2.23 23.89
N GLU A 80 16.60 0.91 23.69
CA GLU A 80 17.73 -0.01 23.83
C GLU A 80 18.83 0.27 22.80
N LEU A 81 18.47 0.59 21.54
CA LEU A 81 19.43 1.03 20.51
C LEU A 81 20.13 2.32 20.92
N ARG A 82 19.36 3.34 21.36
CA ARG A 82 19.92 4.60 21.85
C ARG A 82 20.77 4.42 23.11
N GLN A 83 20.39 3.51 23.99
CA GLN A 83 21.18 3.17 25.18
C GLN A 83 22.49 2.49 24.79
N SER A 84 22.48 1.63 23.77
CA SER A 84 23.69 1.03 23.18
C SER A 84 24.64 2.09 22.63
N VAL A 85 24.14 3.11 21.92
CA VAL A 85 24.94 4.27 21.47
C VAL A 85 25.59 5.00 22.65
N ARG A 86 24.86 5.18 23.77
CA ARG A 86 25.42 5.81 24.98
C ARG A 86 26.56 4.99 25.57
N TYR A 87 26.46 3.66 25.61
CA TYR A 87 27.58 2.81 26.06
C TYR A 87 28.79 2.88 25.12
N LEU A 88 28.56 3.04 23.81
CA LEU A 88 29.62 3.24 22.81
C LEU A 88 30.30 4.62 22.90
N ASN A 89 29.77 5.59 23.65
CA ASN A 89 30.44 6.89 23.81
C ASN A 89 31.70 6.83 24.68
N ASN A 90 31.82 5.80 25.53
CA ASN A 90 33.00 5.56 26.33
C ASN A 90 34.10 4.82 25.56
N TRP A 91 33.85 4.49 24.29
CA TRP A 91 34.76 3.77 23.41
C TRP A 91 35.26 4.73 22.31
N THR A 92 36.58 4.96 22.28
CA THR A 92 37.25 5.95 21.42
C THR A 92 37.97 5.38 20.20
N GLY A 93 37.72 4.13 19.81
CA GLY A 93 38.41 3.46 18.71
C GLY A 93 37.59 3.33 17.42
N ASP A 94 38.28 3.01 16.33
CA ASP A 94 37.74 2.85 14.98
C ASP A 94 36.59 1.84 14.85
N ALA A 95 36.55 0.83 15.72
CA ALA A 95 35.45 -0.13 15.76
C ALA A 95 34.22 0.44 16.47
N SER A 96 34.37 1.36 17.46
CA SER A 96 33.23 2.06 18.06
C SER A 96 32.47 2.88 17.03
N VAL A 97 33.20 3.53 16.11
CA VAL A 97 32.63 4.27 14.97
C VAL A 97 31.87 3.34 14.03
N ALA A 98 32.40 2.14 13.76
CA ALA A 98 31.72 1.15 12.92
C ALA A 98 30.44 0.60 13.57
N PHE A 99 30.46 0.31 14.88
CA PHE A 99 29.27 -0.12 15.62
C PHE A 99 28.21 0.98 15.72
N LYS A 100 28.61 2.25 15.93
CA LYS A 100 27.69 3.39 15.88
C LYS A 100 27.00 3.49 14.52
N LYS A 101 27.76 3.42 13.43
CA LYS A 101 27.21 3.40 12.06
C LYS A 101 26.24 2.24 11.83
N GLN A 102 26.50 1.07 12.41
CA GLN A 102 25.59 -0.06 12.30
C GLN A 102 24.28 0.19 13.06
N ILE A 103 24.34 0.81 14.25
CA ILE A 103 23.14 1.19 15.01
C ILE A 103 22.35 2.26 14.26
N ASP A 104 23.01 3.28 13.71
CA ASP A 104 22.38 4.31 12.88
C ASP A 104 21.66 3.68 11.67
N ALA A 105 22.29 2.69 11.01
CA ALA A 105 21.68 1.95 9.89
C ALA A 105 20.46 1.13 10.31
N VAL A 106 20.43 0.60 11.55
CA VAL A 106 19.25 -0.10 12.11
C VAL A 106 18.12 0.90 12.40
N GLU A 107 18.42 2.06 12.98
CA GLU A 107 17.42 3.12 13.21
C GLU A 107 16.83 3.61 11.89
N GLU A 108 17.68 3.85 10.88
CA GLU A 108 17.25 4.24 9.54
C GLU A 108 16.39 3.15 8.88
N PHE A 109 16.76 1.88 9.01
CA PHE A 109 15.94 0.76 8.54
C PHE A 109 14.55 0.77 9.17
N CYS A 110 14.46 0.89 10.50
CA CYS A 110 13.17 0.94 11.21
C CYS A 110 12.31 2.12 10.75
N ARG A 111 12.92 3.31 10.55
CA ARG A 111 12.23 4.48 10.00
C ARG A 111 11.71 4.22 8.59
N ASN A 112 12.54 3.68 7.71
CA ASN A 112 12.17 3.40 6.32
C ASN A 112 11.04 2.35 6.25
N VAL A 113 11.09 1.32 7.09
CA VAL A 113 10.00 0.32 7.20
C VAL A 113 8.70 0.97 7.69
N ARG A 114 8.77 1.83 8.71
CA ARG A 114 7.59 2.58 9.19
C ARG A 114 7.00 3.46 8.08
N GLU A 115 7.83 4.26 7.41
CA GLU A 115 7.38 5.13 6.31
C GLU A 115 6.70 4.33 5.19
N ARG A 116 7.30 3.20 4.79
CA ARG A 116 6.70 2.29 3.80
C ARG A 116 5.34 1.73 4.25
N MET A 117 5.21 1.32 5.52
CA MET A 117 3.93 0.88 6.06
C MET A 117 2.88 2.00 6.03
N LEU A 118 3.26 3.23 6.38
CA LEU A 118 2.36 4.39 6.31
C LEU A 118 1.93 4.71 4.87
N HIS A 119 2.85 4.60 3.91
CA HIS A 119 2.51 4.74 2.49
C HIS A 119 1.61 3.61 1.97
N GLY A 120 1.78 2.38 2.46
CA GLY A 120 0.85 1.28 2.19
C GLY A 120 -0.55 1.55 2.75
N LEU A 121 -0.64 2.15 3.94
CA LEU A 121 -1.92 2.58 4.53
C LEU A 121 -2.63 3.65 3.69
N LEU A 122 -1.90 4.59 3.07
CA LEU A 122 -2.49 5.55 2.12
C LEU A 122 -3.10 4.84 0.91
N GLY A 123 -2.41 3.84 0.36
CA GLY A 123 -2.94 3.02 -0.75
C GLY A 123 -4.21 2.26 -0.36
N LEU A 124 -4.24 1.66 0.83
CA LEU A 124 -5.43 0.98 1.36
C LEU A 124 -6.58 1.95 1.62
N ALA A 125 -6.29 3.14 2.17
CA ALA A 125 -7.29 4.18 2.39
C ALA A 125 -7.89 4.70 1.08
N ALA A 126 -7.06 4.93 0.06
CA ALA A 126 -7.51 5.32 -1.27
C ALA A 126 -8.37 4.21 -1.92
N THR A 127 -7.95 2.95 -1.78
CA THR A 127 -8.72 1.78 -2.27
C THR A 127 -10.10 1.73 -1.61
N TYR A 128 -10.15 1.89 -0.29
CA TYR A 128 -11.39 1.90 0.47
C TYR A 128 -12.32 3.03 0.02
N ALA A 129 -11.77 4.24 -0.15
CA ALA A 129 -12.53 5.40 -0.62
C ALA A 129 -13.14 5.17 -2.00
N VAL A 130 -12.35 4.65 -2.94
CA VAL A 130 -12.81 4.30 -4.30
C VAL A 130 -13.89 3.22 -4.26
N ALA A 131 -13.76 2.21 -3.42
CA ALA A 131 -14.74 1.14 -3.29
C ALA A 131 -16.08 1.67 -2.74
N VAL A 132 -16.04 2.44 -1.65
CA VAL A 132 -17.25 3.02 -1.04
C VAL A 132 -17.93 4.02 -1.98
N GLN A 133 -17.18 5.00 -2.48
CA GLN A 133 -17.74 6.08 -3.28
C GLN A 133 -18.10 5.61 -4.70
N GLY A 134 -17.34 4.68 -5.27
CA GLY A 134 -17.65 4.04 -6.55
C GLY A 134 -18.98 3.31 -6.50
N ARG A 135 -19.20 2.47 -5.47
CA ARG A 135 -20.48 1.78 -5.25
C ARG A 135 -21.63 2.76 -5.04
N ALA A 136 -21.45 3.79 -4.22
CA ALA A 136 -22.48 4.80 -3.98
C ALA A 136 -22.86 5.56 -5.27
N THR A 137 -21.87 5.94 -6.07
CA THR A 137 -22.07 6.67 -7.33
C THR A 137 -22.73 5.78 -8.40
N PHE A 138 -22.29 4.53 -8.52
CA PHE A 138 -22.90 3.57 -9.43
C PHE A 138 -24.35 3.25 -9.03
N HIS A 139 -24.62 3.04 -7.75
CA HIS A 139 -26.00 2.89 -7.25
C HIS A 139 -26.87 4.10 -7.61
N ALA A 140 -26.36 5.31 -7.40
CA ALA A 140 -27.08 6.53 -7.75
C ALA A 140 -27.35 6.62 -9.26
N LEU A 141 -26.41 6.20 -10.11
CA LEU A 141 -26.61 6.10 -11.55
C LEU A 141 -27.74 5.13 -11.91
N LEU A 142 -27.78 3.95 -11.28
CA LEU A 142 -28.85 2.97 -11.50
C LEU A 142 -30.22 3.56 -11.15
N MET A 143 -30.34 4.18 -9.97
CA MET A 143 -31.60 4.77 -9.51
C MET A 143 -32.04 5.97 -10.36
N ALA A 144 -31.09 6.81 -10.79
CA ALA A 144 -31.39 7.94 -11.67
C ALA A 144 -31.87 7.48 -13.05
N THR A 145 -31.26 6.43 -13.59
CA THR A 145 -31.66 5.84 -14.87
C THR A 145 -33.03 5.17 -14.76
N ASP A 146 -33.27 4.46 -13.66
CA ASP A 146 -34.56 3.83 -13.39
C ASP A 146 -35.68 4.87 -13.32
N ALA A 147 -35.46 5.97 -12.60
CA ALA A 147 -36.40 7.08 -12.52
C ALA A 147 -36.64 7.75 -13.89
N ALA A 148 -35.58 7.97 -14.67
CA ALA A 148 -35.70 8.51 -16.03
C ALA A 148 -36.53 7.58 -16.94
N GLY A 149 -36.36 6.26 -16.78
CA GLY A 149 -37.13 5.29 -17.54
C GLY A 149 -38.61 5.26 -17.16
N HIS A 150 -38.95 5.38 -15.88
CA HIS A 150 -40.33 5.53 -15.44
C HIS A 150 -40.96 6.84 -15.92
N ASN A 151 -40.22 7.95 -15.91
CA ASN A 151 -40.69 9.23 -16.44
C ASN A 151 -41.03 9.15 -17.94
N GLU A 152 -40.24 8.40 -18.70
CA GLU A 152 -40.51 8.16 -20.12
C GLU A 152 -41.76 7.29 -20.33
N MET A 153 -41.95 6.21 -19.55
CA MET A 153 -43.16 5.38 -19.65
C MET A 153 -44.44 6.09 -19.21
N ASP A 154 -44.36 6.98 -18.21
CA ASP A 154 -45.53 7.66 -17.64
C ASP A 154 -45.91 8.97 -18.35
N ASP A 155 -45.23 9.35 -19.45
CA ASP A 155 -45.38 10.64 -20.14
C ASP A 155 -45.30 11.87 -19.18
N GLN A 156 -44.64 11.72 -18.03
CA GLN A 156 -44.54 12.80 -17.05
C GLN A 156 -43.64 13.91 -17.59
N LYS A 157 -43.91 15.17 -17.17
CA LYS A 157 -43.01 16.29 -17.50
C LYS A 157 -41.60 15.91 -17.07
N LYS A 158 -40.71 15.86 -18.06
CA LYS A 158 -39.28 15.54 -17.93
C LYS A 158 -38.63 16.53 -16.99
N GLU A 159 -38.68 16.26 -15.69
CA GLU A 159 -37.76 16.86 -14.76
C GLU A 159 -36.41 16.17 -14.95
N ASP A 160 -35.40 16.94 -15.38
CA ASP A 160 -34.04 16.45 -15.56
C ASP A 160 -33.61 15.67 -14.30
N THR A 161 -33.43 14.36 -14.44
CA THR A 161 -32.98 13.55 -13.31
C THR A 161 -31.48 13.79 -13.13
N LYS A 162 -31.14 14.64 -12.15
CA LYS A 162 -29.75 15.01 -11.86
C LYS A 162 -29.08 13.98 -10.96
N LEU A 163 -28.06 13.33 -11.50
CA LEU A 163 -27.11 12.49 -10.79
C LEU A 163 -25.95 13.34 -10.26
N LYS A 164 -25.67 13.24 -8.96
CA LYS A 164 -24.39 13.70 -8.40
C LYS A 164 -23.37 12.58 -8.48
N SER A 165 -22.34 12.75 -9.32
CA SER A 165 -21.25 11.79 -9.48
C SER A 165 -19.99 12.30 -8.78
N ALA A 166 -19.36 11.46 -7.96
CA ALA A 166 -18.08 11.80 -7.36
C ALA A 166 -16.93 11.70 -8.37
N LEU A 167 -15.92 12.57 -8.24
CA LEU A 167 -14.67 12.52 -8.98
C LEU A 167 -13.68 11.58 -8.29
N LEU A 168 -13.77 10.28 -8.62
CA LEU A 168 -12.98 9.24 -7.94
C LEU A 168 -11.47 9.42 -8.09
N PHE A 169 -11.02 9.97 -9.22
CA PHE A 169 -9.58 10.16 -9.48
C PHE A 169 -8.99 11.25 -8.57
N ASP A 170 -9.67 12.39 -8.45
CA ASP A 170 -9.22 13.51 -7.63
C ASP A 170 -9.20 13.11 -6.14
N MET A 171 -10.17 12.32 -5.71
CA MET A 171 -10.19 11.73 -4.37
C MET A 171 -8.96 10.86 -4.11
N VAL A 172 -8.60 9.96 -5.04
CA VAL A 172 -7.38 9.13 -4.90
C VAL A 172 -6.13 10.01 -4.86
N GLY A 173 -6.02 10.98 -5.78
CA GLY A 173 -4.90 11.91 -5.82
C GLY A 173 -4.75 12.71 -4.52
N GLY A 174 -5.86 13.18 -3.94
CA GLY A 174 -5.88 13.90 -2.68
C GLY A 174 -5.46 13.05 -1.49
N ILE A 175 -5.95 11.81 -1.40
CA ILE A 175 -5.57 10.87 -0.33
C ILE A 175 -4.09 10.53 -0.46
N MET A 176 -3.65 10.12 -1.65
CA MET A 176 -2.27 9.68 -1.88
C MET A 176 -1.24 10.81 -1.81
N GLY A 177 -1.63 12.05 -2.14
CA GLY A 177 -0.80 13.25 -1.96
C GLY A 177 -0.80 13.80 -0.54
N GLY A 178 -1.62 13.22 0.36
CA GLY A 178 -1.71 13.59 1.76
C GLY A 178 -0.49 13.17 2.59
N SER A 179 -0.37 13.72 3.80
CA SER A 179 0.65 13.30 4.76
C SER A 179 0.29 11.93 5.35
N PRO A 180 1.15 10.89 5.22
CA PRO A 180 0.89 9.58 5.80
C PRO A 180 0.73 9.61 7.33
N GLU A 181 1.38 10.55 8.00
CA GLU A 181 1.28 10.73 9.46
C GLU A 181 -0.11 11.16 9.90
N LYS A 182 -0.85 11.89 9.05
CA LYS A 182 -2.23 12.28 9.37
C LYS A 182 -3.15 11.07 9.47
N LEU A 183 -2.85 9.97 8.75
CA LEU A 183 -3.61 8.72 8.86
C LEU A 183 -3.56 8.09 10.24
N LEU A 184 -2.48 8.34 11.01
CA LEU A 184 -2.36 7.85 12.39
C LEU A 184 -3.38 8.52 13.33
N HIS A 185 -3.92 9.67 12.93
CA HIS A 185 -4.83 10.47 13.74
C HIS A 185 -6.22 10.65 13.11
N SER A 186 -6.46 10.08 11.92
CA SER A 186 -7.74 10.17 11.21
C SER A 186 -8.37 8.80 11.02
N THR A 187 -9.71 8.72 11.07
CA THR A 187 -10.42 7.50 10.66
C THR A 187 -10.48 7.42 9.13
N LEU A 188 -10.60 6.19 8.59
CA LEU A 188 -10.85 5.97 7.16
C LEU A 188 -12.04 6.79 6.65
N GLU A 189 -13.07 6.93 7.47
CA GLU A 189 -14.28 7.71 7.15
C GLU A 189 -13.96 9.19 6.91
N SER A 190 -13.13 9.81 7.76
CA SER A 190 -12.68 11.20 7.58
C SER A 190 -11.85 11.39 6.31
N VAL A 191 -11.09 10.37 5.91
CA VAL A 191 -10.29 10.37 4.68
C VAL A 191 -11.20 10.32 3.43
N VAL A 192 -12.32 9.59 3.50
CA VAL A 192 -13.34 9.55 2.44
C VAL A 192 -14.06 10.89 2.30
N GLU A 193 -14.30 11.63 3.38
CA GLU A 193 -14.96 12.94 3.32
C GLU A 193 -14.06 14.05 2.75
N MET A 194 -12.74 13.96 2.94
CA MET A 194 -11.78 14.99 2.50
C MET A 194 -11.62 15.11 0.97
N GLY A 195 -12.00 14.10 0.19
CA GLY A 195 -11.77 14.07 -1.26
C GLY A 195 -13.03 14.15 -2.13
N LYS A 196 -14.19 14.50 -1.55
CA LYS A 196 -15.47 14.49 -2.28
C LYS A 196 -15.67 15.76 -3.12
N ASP A 197 -15.22 15.72 -4.36
CA ASP A 197 -15.71 16.61 -5.40
C ASP A 197 -16.82 15.92 -6.21
N PHE A 198 -17.91 16.64 -6.46
CA PHE A 198 -19.06 16.13 -7.19
C PHE A 198 -19.30 16.92 -8.47
N VAL A 199 -19.70 16.22 -9.52
CA VAL A 199 -20.18 16.79 -10.76
C VAL A 199 -21.64 16.38 -10.95
N ASP A 200 -22.47 17.35 -11.29
CA ASP A 200 -23.84 17.08 -11.70
C ASP A 200 -23.84 16.52 -13.14
N ARG A 201 -24.48 15.38 -13.34
CA ARG A 201 -24.77 14.80 -14.65
C ARG A 201 -26.28 14.60 -14.77
N ALA A 202 -26.85 14.90 -15.93
CA ALA A 202 -28.24 14.58 -16.20
C ALA A 202 -28.33 13.23 -16.93
N ILE A 203 -29.32 12.42 -16.55
CA ILE A 203 -29.76 11.29 -17.38
C ILE A 203 -30.98 11.77 -18.16
N GLU A 204 -30.75 12.02 -19.44
CA GLU A 204 -31.76 12.54 -20.38
C GLU A 204 -32.11 11.50 -21.45
N GLY A 205 -33.34 11.57 -21.94
CA GLY A 205 -33.80 10.82 -23.11
C GLY A 205 -35.29 11.04 -23.40
N ASN A 206 -35.67 10.88 -24.66
CA ASN A 206 -37.05 10.96 -25.17
C ASN A 206 -37.52 9.69 -25.86
N SER A 207 -36.82 8.59 -25.60
CA SER A 207 -37.16 7.24 -26.03
C SER A 207 -36.43 6.26 -25.13
N ALA A 208 -36.83 4.99 -25.14
CA ALA A 208 -36.16 3.94 -24.41
C ALA A 208 -34.68 3.86 -24.81
N HIS A 209 -34.40 3.98 -26.11
CA HIS A 209 -33.03 3.95 -26.64
C HIS A 209 -32.19 5.13 -26.14
N GLU A 210 -32.74 6.35 -26.11
CA GLU A 210 -32.01 7.51 -25.61
C GLU A 210 -31.66 7.38 -24.11
N VAL A 211 -32.59 6.86 -23.28
CA VAL A 211 -32.32 6.60 -21.85
C VAL A 211 -31.23 5.55 -21.68
N MET A 212 -31.29 4.43 -22.43
CA MET A 212 -30.28 3.36 -22.38
C MET A 212 -28.90 3.84 -22.85
N ASP A 213 -28.83 4.65 -23.91
CA ASP A 213 -27.59 5.25 -24.42
C ASP A 213 -27.01 6.28 -23.44
N SER A 214 -27.86 7.04 -22.77
CA SER A 214 -27.49 7.98 -21.71
C SER A 214 -26.86 7.25 -20.53
N TYR A 215 -27.48 6.15 -20.09
CA TYR A 215 -26.91 5.24 -19.09
C TYR A 215 -25.55 4.70 -19.52
N ARG A 216 -25.43 4.17 -20.74
CA ARG A 216 -24.17 3.59 -21.23
C ARG A 216 -23.03 4.60 -21.20
N ARG A 217 -23.25 5.81 -21.70
CA ARG A 217 -22.25 6.89 -21.68
C ARG A 217 -21.85 7.28 -20.26
N ALA A 218 -22.81 7.39 -19.35
CA ALA A 218 -22.55 7.70 -17.95
C ALA A 218 -21.78 6.59 -17.24
N ALA A 219 -22.13 5.33 -17.49
CA ALA A 219 -21.47 4.14 -16.96
C ALA A 219 -20.04 4.00 -17.49
N ASP A 220 -19.81 4.20 -18.80
CA ASP A 220 -18.47 4.19 -19.38
C ASP A 220 -17.56 5.25 -18.77
N ALA A 221 -18.05 6.49 -18.64
CA ALA A 221 -17.29 7.54 -18.00
C ALA A 221 -16.99 7.27 -16.51
N LEU A 222 -17.91 6.63 -15.79
CA LEU A 222 -17.66 6.23 -14.39
C LEU A 222 -16.66 5.08 -14.31
N ASN A 223 -16.77 4.08 -15.20
CA ASN A 223 -15.86 2.95 -15.29
C ASN A 223 -14.44 3.39 -15.62
N ASP A 224 -14.27 4.34 -16.53
CA ASP A 224 -12.96 4.89 -16.88
C ASP A 224 -12.32 5.62 -15.68
N GLN A 225 -13.11 6.41 -14.94
CA GLN A 225 -12.63 7.03 -13.70
C GLN A 225 -12.26 5.98 -12.65
N PHE A 226 -13.10 4.97 -12.44
CA PHE A 226 -12.85 3.89 -11.48
C PHE A 226 -11.56 3.13 -11.83
N ARG A 227 -11.39 2.73 -13.09
CA ARG A 227 -10.17 2.06 -13.56
C ARG A 227 -8.94 2.93 -13.38
N HIS A 228 -9.01 4.20 -13.77
CA HIS A 228 -7.89 5.12 -13.62
C HIS A 228 -7.47 5.31 -12.16
N SER A 229 -8.44 5.40 -11.25
CA SER A 229 -8.21 5.42 -9.81
C SER A 229 -7.52 4.14 -9.31
N ILE A 230 -8.01 2.96 -9.70
CA ILE A 230 -7.42 1.68 -9.30
C ILE A 230 -6.01 1.48 -9.88
N ASP A 231 -5.78 1.87 -11.14
CA ASP A 231 -4.46 1.81 -11.77
C ASP A 231 -3.45 2.70 -11.06
N HIS A 232 -3.86 3.91 -10.67
CA HIS A 232 -3.01 4.83 -9.92
C HIS A 232 -2.60 4.24 -8.57
N ILE A 233 -3.55 3.63 -7.84
CA ILE A 233 -3.29 2.95 -6.57
C ILE A 233 -2.37 1.75 -6.78
N THR A 234 -2.64 0.93 -7.80
CA THR A 234 -1.88 -0.28 -8.11
C THR A 234 -0.43 0.05 -8.46
N LYS A 235 -0.22 1.10 -9.26
CA LYS A 235 1.12 1.60 -9.58
C LYS A 235 1.89 1.99 -8.32
N ALA A 236 1.25 2.68 -7.38
CA ALA A 236 1.92 3.07 -6.14
C ALA A 236 2.28 1.88 -5.25
N PHE A 237 1.43 0.85 -5.18
CA PHE A 237 1.79 -0.40 -4.51
C PHE A 237 2.97 -1.11 -5.20
N TYR A 238 2.99 -1.11 -6.53
CA TYR A 238 4.08 -1.70 -7.30
C TYR A 238 5.41 -0.96 -7.05
N ASP A 239 5.40 0.37 -7.12
CA ASP A 239 6.58 1.20 -6.87
C ASP A 239 7.12 0.99 -5.44
N GLN A 240 6.22 0.85 -4.44
CA GLN A 240 6.61 0.50 -3.06
C GLN A 240 7.21 -0.91 -2.95
N THR A 241 6.71 -1.87 -3.72
CA THR A 241 7.22 -3.26 -3.70
C THR A 241 8.62 -3.33 -4.29
N VAL A 242 8.85 -2.66 -5.42
CA VAL A 242 10.17 -2.57 -6.05
C VAL A 242 11.19 -1.93 -5.10
N ASP A 243 10.79 -0.88 -4.39
CA ASP A 243 11.64 -0.25 -3.37
C ASP A 243 11.85 -1.17 -2.15
N ALA A 244 10.85 -1.98 -1.78
CA ALA A 244 10.91 -2.97 -0.70
C ALA A 244 11.89 -4.12 -0.96
N ASP A 245 11.98 -4.58 -2.21
CA ASP A 245 12.84 -5.69 -2.62
C ASP A 245 14.34 -5.31 -2.71
N GLY A 246 14.67 -4.03 -2.56
CA GLY A 246 16.05 -3.56 -2.50
C GLY A 246 16.79 -4.05 -1.24
N PRO A 247 18.13 -4.24 -1.29
CA PRO A 247 18.90 -4.62 -0.12
C PRO A 247 18.83 -3.51 0.95
N ALA A 248 18.36 -3.86 2.15
CA ALA A 248 18.36 -2.94 3.28
C ALA A 248 19.80 -2.54 3.66
N ASP A 249 20.01 -1.26 3.98
CA ASP A 249 21.33 -0.75 4.37
C ASP A 249 21.91 -1.44 5.62
N MET A 250 21.05 -2.04 6.45
CA MET A 250 21.43 -2.87 7.59
C MET A 250 22.31 -4.10 7.21
N VAL A 251 22.25 -4.56 5.96
CA VAL A 251 22.91 -5.80 5.50
C VAL A 251 24.40 -5.59 5.20
N LYS A 252 24.92 -4.36 5.28
CA LYS A 252 26.36 -4.12 5.08
C LYS A 252 27.15 -4.73 6.26
N PRO A 253 28.04 -5.70 6.01
CA PRO A 253 28.82 -6.32 7.08
C PRO A 253 29.73 -5.29 7.74
N LEU A 254 29.97 -5.46 9.04
CA LEU A 254 30.95 -4.65 9.75
C LEU A 254 32.33 -4.77 9.05
N PRO A 255 33.15 -3.70 9.06
CA PRO A 255 34.48 -3.75 8.48
C PRO A 255 35.31 -4.89 9.06
N PRO A 256 36.18 -5.57 8.28
CA PRO A 256 36.97 -6.71 8.76
C PRO A 256 37.78 -6.42 10.03
N LYS A 257 38.21 -5.17 10.26
CA LYS A 257 38.89 -4.74 11.50
C LYS A 257 38.07 -4.91 12.78
N CYS A 258 36.76 -5.13 12.68
CA CYS A 258 35.85 -5.38 13.80
C CYS A 258 35.64 -6.88 14.10
N ASP A 259 36.05 -7.77 13.19
CA ASP A 259 35.95 -9.22 13.38
C ASP A 259 37.24 -9.75 14.03
N ILE A 260 37.14 -10.31 15.23
CA ILE A 260 38.28 -10.85 15.99
C ILE A 260 39.05 -11.95 15.24
N ARG A 261 38.40 -12.60 14.26
CA ARG A 261 39.01 -13.65 13.43
C ARG A 261 39.72 -13.08 12.20
N SER A 262 39.54 -11.80 11.91
CA SER A 262 40.14 -11.12 10.77
C SER A 262 41.63 -10.81 11.02
N PRO A 263 42.48 -10.93 9.99
CA PRO A 263 43.87 -10.45 10.06
C PRO A 263 43.94 -8.94 10.34
N ASP A 264 42.88 -8.18 10.03
CA ASP A 264 42.81 -6.72 10.19
C ASP A 264 42.38 -6.26 11.59
N PHE A 265 41.98 -7.18 12.46
CA PHE A 265 41.59 -6.84 13.84
C PHE A 265 42.75 -6.24 14.62
N ARG A 266 42.51 -5.20 15.42
CA ARG A 266 43.48 -4.64 16.37
C ARG A 266 42.73 -4.22 17.63
N TYR A 267 43.24 -4.56 18.82
CA TYR A 267 42.61 -4.15 20.10
C TYR A 267 42.62 -2.63 20.30
N GLU A 268 43.55 -1.92 19.68
CA GLU A 268 43.62 -0.46 19.64
C GLU A 268 42.36 0.15 19.00
N ASN A 269 41.72 -0.56 18.07
CA ASN A 269 40.43 -0.16 17.51
C ASN A 269 39.28 -0.28 18.54
N PHE A 270 39.52 -0.95 19.67
CA PHE A 270 38.58 -1.27 20.75
C PHE A 270 38.80 -0.46 22.05
N GLU A 271 39.61 0.61 22.01
CA GLU A 271 40.03 1.38 23.19
C GLU A 271 38.91 2.08 23.97
N ASN A 272 38.81 1.83 25.27
CA ASN A 272 37.84 2.48 26.16
C ASN A 272 38.53 3.56 27.03
N THR A 273 37.95 4.76 27.11
CA THR A 273 38.50 5.87 27.92
C THR A 273 38.37 5.65 29.43
N VAL A 274 37.43 4.81 29.85
CA VAL A 274 37.17 4.45 31.26
C VAL A 274 37.96 3.19 31.67
N HIS A 275 38.16 2.26 30.74
CA HIS A 275 38.87 1.01 30.95
C HIS A 275 40.00 0.88 29.92
N ASN A 276 41.05 1.67 30.10
CA ASN A 276 42.30 1.45 29.37
C ASN A 276 42.82 0.06 29.79
N PRO A 277 43.06 -0.89 28.86
CA PRO A 277 43.48 -2.27 29.20
C PRO A 277 44.81 -2.31 29.96
N GLY A 278 45.52 -1.18 30.05
CA GLY A 278 46.73 -1.04 30.84
C GLY A 278 47.75 -2.11 30.42
N PRO A 279 48.43 -2.79 31.36
CA PRO A 279 49.49 -3.75 31.04
C PRO A 279 49.00 -5.04 30.35
N ILE A 280 47.68 -5.29 30.26
CA ILE A 280 47.14 -6.52 29.64
C ILE A 280 47.10 -6.40 28.11
N GLY A 281 46.94 -5.19 27.56
CA GLY A 281 46.84 -4.94 26.11
C GLY A 281 47.99 -5.56 25.30
N PRO A 282 49.27 -5.32 25.67
CA PRO A 282 50.41 -5.92 24.97
C PRO A 282 50.44 -7.45 25.01
N SER A 283 50.09 -8.06 26.16
CA SER A 283 50.10 -9.52 26.31
C SER A 283 49.06 -10.22 25.43
N VAL A 284 47.91 -9.58 25.21
CA VAL A 284 46.84 -10.12 24.39
C VAL A 284 47.14 -9.93 22.89
N GLU A 285 47.76 -8.81 22.50
CA GLU A 285 48.22 -8.63 21.11
C GLU A 285 49.33 -9.63 20.74
N ASP A 286 50.20 -9.99 21.70
CA ASP A 286 51.20 -11.05 21.51
C ASP A 286 50.57 -12.44 21.36
N GLU A 287 49.53 -12.77 22.13
CA GLU A 287 48.76 -14.01 21.90
C GLU A 287 48.00 -14.01 20.57
N ARG A 288 47.45 -12.87 20.15
CA ARG A 288 46.81 -12.74 18.84
C ARG A 288 47.78 -12.96 17.69
N LYS A 289 48.98 -12.38 17.76
CA LYS A 289 50.04 -12.60 16.76
C LYS A 289 50.41 -14.08 16.66
N LYS A 290 50.48 -14.79 17.80
CA LYS A 290 50.68 -16.25 17.82
C LYS A 290 49.52 -16.98 17.14
N TYR A 291 48.28 -16.67 17.50
CA TYR A 291 47.10 -17.29 16.90
C TYR A 291 47.01 -17.09 15.38
N VAL A 292 47.26 -15.87 14.89
CA VAL A 292 47.27 -15.56 13.44
C VAL A 292 48.40 -16.30 12.73
N ALA A 293 49.60 -16.36 13.33
CA ALA A 293 50.71 -17.12 12.78
C ALA A 293 50.42 -18.63 12.73
N GLU A 294 49.84 -19.19 13.79
CA GLU A 294 49.44 -20.60 13.88
C GLU A 294 48.35 -20.94 12.85
N LYS A 295 47.31 -20.10 12.69
CA LYS A 295 46.27 -20.27 11.66
C LYS A 295 46.82 -20.17 10.24
N SER A 296 47.78 -19.26 10.01
CA SER A 296 48.45 -19.10 8.71
C SER A 296 49.29 -20.33 8.37
N GLN A 297 50.03 -20.85 9.35
CA GLN A 297 50.78 -22.10 9.22
C GLN A 297 49.85 -23.30 9.02
N GLN A 298 48.72 -23.36 9.72
CA GLN A 298 47.75 -24.43 9.58
C GLN A 298 47.09 -24.40 8.20
N SER A 299 46.78 -23.21 7.67
CA SER A 299 46.31 -23.04 6.29
C SER A 299 47.36 -23.46 5.25
N GLU A 300 48.65 -23.21 5.50
CA GLU A 300 49.73 -23.71 4.63
C GLU A 300 49.94 -25.22 4.73
N ILE A 301 49.83 -25.78 5.93
CA ILE A 301 49.89 -27.22 6.17
C ILE A 301 48.70 -27.90 5.49
N ASP A 302 47.48 -27.37 5.62
CA ASP A 302 46.28 -27.88 4.95
C ASP A 302 46.39 -27.79 3.41
N LYS A 303 46.94 -26.69 2.88
CA LYS A 303 47.26 -26.56 1.44
C LYS A 303 48.31 -27.58 0.98
N ARG A 304 49.28 -27.95 1.83
CA ARG A 304 50.30 -28.97 1.54
C ARG A 304 49.79 -30.39 1.72
N MET A 305 48.87 -30.63 2.66
CA MET A 305 48.29 -31.93 2.95
C MET A 305 47.10 -32.27 2.06
N ASN A 306 46.51 -31.28 1.37
CA ASN A 306 45.47 -31.51 0.37
C ASN A 306 45.70 -30.66 -0.90
N PRO A 307 46.69 -31.02 -1.75
CA PRO A 307 47.06 -30.22 -2.93
C PRO A 307 46.00 -30.21 -4.05
N GLY A 308 44.91 -30.98 -3.89
CA GLY A 308 43.94 -31.31 -4.94
C GLY A 308 42.48 -31.06 -4.57
N GLY A 309 42.17 -30.22 -3.58
CA GLY A 309 40.81 -29.77 -3.33
C GLY A 309 40.31 -28.97 -4.54
N LYS A 310 39.51 -29.62 -5.39
CA LYS A 310 38.91 -29.06 -6.60
C LYS A 310 38.33 -27.66 -6.35
N ARG A 311 38.70 -26.72 -7.22
CA ARG A 311 37.83 -25.57 -7.54
C ARG A 311 36.57 -26.15 -8.16
N GLU A 312 35.51 -26.27 -7.38
CA GLU A 312 34.17 -26.27 -7.93
C GLU A 312 33.71 -24.81 -8.02
N ILE A 313 33.12 -24.52 -9.17
CA ILE A 313 32.64 -23.23 -9.68
C ILE A 313 31.41 -22.80 -8.89
#